data_AF-A0A6M3JL91-F1
#
_entry.id   AF-A0A6M3JL91-F1
#
_cell.length_a   1.000
_cell.length_b   1.000
_cell.length_c   1.000
_cell.angle_alpha   90.00
_cell.angle_beta   90.00
_cell.angle_gamma   90.00
#
_symmetry.space_group_name_H-M   'P 1'
#
loop_
_entity.id
_entity.type
_entity.pdbx_description
1 polymer ?
#
loop_
_entity_poly.entity_id
_entity_poly.type
_entity_poly.pdbx_seq_one_letter_code
_entity_poly.pdbx_strand_id
1 'polypeptide(L)'
;MDRRFNPEGRKYQIQRMWDLHHEICRMAVLGVKPVNIAKDLGISEVTVSTCLNSEVVKQHLHVMRLARDADSIDVAKQIQELAPKAIALLENILDGELGATTGQRFAAANSVLDRAGFAPPRVIKGEFAHAFLTAEDIEDIKRKARDERVLVEASP
;
A
#
# COMPACT_ATOMS: atom_id res chain seq x y z
N MET A 1 17.61 -10.46 -22.50
CA MET A 1 17.15 -11.66 -21.76
C MET A 1 17.54 -11.50 -20.30
N ASP A 2 16.56 -11.50 -19.39
CA ASP A 2 16.77 -11.46 -17.95
C ASP A 2 17.39 -12.79 -17.49
N ARG A 3 18.65 -12.77 -17.05
CA ARG A 3 19.40 -13.97 -16.62
C ARG A 3 18.92 -14.53 -15.27
N ARG A 4 17.92 -13.92 -14.64
CA ARG A 4 17.35 -14.35 -13.35
C ARG A 4 16.29 -15.45 -13.50
N PHE A 5 15.69 -15.57 -14.69
CA PHE A 5 14.65 -16.55 -14.94
C PHE A 5 15.27 -17.86 -15.47
N ASN A 6 15.32 -18.89 -14.63
CA ASN A 6 15.70 -20.24 -15.06
C ASN A 6 14.43 -21.03 -15.45
N PRO A 7 14.21 -21.36 -16.74
CA PRO A 7 13.05 -22.14 -17.18
C PRO A 7 13.05 -23.58 -16.67
N GLU A 8 14.20 -24.14 -16.27
CA GLU A 8 14.32 -25.50 -15.73
C GLU A 8 14.01 -25.60 -14.22
N GLY A 9 13.57 -24.50 -13.61
CA GLY A 9 13.31 -24.42 -12.17
C GLY A 9 14.57 -24.27 -11.33
N ARG A 10 14.42 -24.12 -10.02
CA ARG A 10 15.58 -23.98 -9.10
C ARG A 10 16.07 -25.33 -8.62
N LYS A 11 17.41 -25.51 -8.66
CA LYS A 11 18.11 -26.69 -8.12
C LYS A 11 17.84 -26.93 -6.64
N TYR A 12 17.62 -25.86 -5.87
CA TYR A 12 17.29 -25.93 -4.45
C TYR A 12 15.94 -25.26 -4.19
N GLN A 13 15.03 -26.01 -3.58
CA GLN A 13 13.67 -25.57 -3.24
C GLN A 13 13.43 -25.74 -1.75
N ILE A 14 12.65 -24.80 -1.20
CA ILE A 14 12.16 -24.92 0.16
C ILE A 14 11.13 -26.05 0.18
N GLN A 15 11.42 -27.12 0.90
CA GLN A 15 10.51 -28.28 1.01
C GLN A 15 9.39 -28.05 2.02
N ARG A 16 9.64 -27.21 3.03
CA ARG A 16 8.70 -26.93 4.13
C ARG A 16 8.75 -25.47 4.54
N MET A 17 7.59 -24.89 4.84
CA MET A 17 7.51 -23.56 5.43
C MET A 17 7.80 -23.61 6.94
N TRP A 18 8.61 -22.67 7.39
CA TRP A 18 8.97 -22.44 8.79
C TRP A 18 8.34 -21.11 9.21
N ASP A 19 8.33 -20.80 10.50
CA ASP A 19 7.69 -19.58 11.03
C ASP A 19 8.19 -18.31 10.32
N LEU A 20 9.49 -18.22 10.05
CA LEU A 20 10.08 -17.12 9.30
C LEU A 20 9.52 -16.99 7.88
N HIS A 21 9.27 -18.11 7.19
CA HIS A 21 8.66 -18.09 5.85
C HIS A 21 7.21 -17.62 5.90
N HIS A 22 6.46 -18.01 6.94
CA HIS A 22 5.10 -17.51 7.15
C HIS A 22 5.07 -16.01 7.42
N GLU A 23 6.03 -15.50 8.21
CA GLU A 23 6.15 -14.06 8.46
C GLU A 23 6.48 -13.28 7.18
N ILE A 24 7.44 -13.78 6.39
CA ILE A 24 7.77 -13.21 5.07
C ILE A 24 6.53 -13.19 4.16
N CYS A 25 5.76 -14.28 4.11
CA CYS A 25 4.53 -14.35 3.33
C CYS A 25 3.49 -13.33 3.80
N ARG A 26 3.28 -13.20 5.11
CA ARG A 26 2.32 -12.26 5.69
C ARG A 26 2.66 -10.82 5.28
N MET A 27 3.91 -10.40 5.47
CA MET A 27 4.36 -9.06 5.11
C MET A 27 4.28 -8.83 3.59
N ALA A 28 4.59 -9.84 2.78
CA ALA A 28 4.48 -9.74 1.32
C ALA A 28 3.03 -9.64 0.83
N VAL A 29 2.07 -10.32 1.47
CA VAL A 29 0.63 -10.19 1.18
C VAL A 29 0.11 -8.80 1.53
N LEU A 30 0.66 -8.16 2.56
CA LEU A 30 0.36 -6.77 2.94
C LEU A 30 1.00 -5.73 1.99
N GLY A 31 1.82 -6.16 1.03
CA GLY A 31 2.47 -5.27 0.06
C GLY A 31 3.76 -4.63 0.54
N VAL A 32 4.35 -5.12 1.63
CA VAL A 32 5.65 -4.63 2.12
C VAL A 32 6.75 -5.01 1.11
N LYS A 33 7.63 -4.06 0.79
CA LYS A 33 8.75 -4.30 -0.14
C LYS A 33 9.72 -5.33 0.46
N PRO A 34 10.27 -6.27 -0.33
CA PRO A 34 11.23 -7.28 0.17
C PRO A 34 12.43 -6.72 0.92
N VAL A 35 12.91 -5.53 0.52
CA VAL A 35 13.97 -4.76 1.20
C VAL A 35 13.58 -4.41 2.64
N ASN A 36 12.33 -4.02 2.87
CA ASN A 36 11.84 -3.65 4.19
C ASN A 36 11.56 -4.90 5.03
N ILE A 37 11.01 -5.96 4.42
CA ILE A 37 10.85 -7.27 5.09
C ILE A 37 12.20 -7.79 5.61
N ALA A 38 13.25 -7.68 4.81
CA ALA A 38 14.60 -8.09 5.19
C ALA A 38 15.12 -7.29 6.39
N LYS A 39 14.93 -5.96 6.39
CA LYS A 39 15.31 -5.07 7.50
C LYS A 39 14.54 -5.40 8.77
N ASP A 40 13.22 -5.52 8.68
CA ASP A 40 12.33 -5.72 9.82
C ASP A 40 12.56 -7.10 10.48
N LEU A 41 12.89 -8.12 9.69
CA LEU A 41 13.18 -9.48 10.18
C LEU A 41 14.66 -9.73 10.49
N GLY A 42 15.54 -8.74 10.25
CA GLY A 42 16.99 -8.88 10.48
C GLY A 42 17.67 -9.92 9.60
N ILE A 43 17.18 -10.15 8.38
CA ILE A 43 17.71 -11.16 7.44
C ILE A 43 18.17 -10.51 6.13
N SER A 44 18.89 -11.27 5.29
CA SER A 44 19.31 -10.80 3.97
C SER A 44 18.14 -10.71 2.99
N GLU A 45 18.15 -9.67 2.14
CA GLU A 45 17.21 -9.53 1.02
C GLU A 45 17.23 -10.72 0.06
N VAL A 46 18.40 -11.35 -0.11
CA VAL A 46 18.55 -12.56 -0.95
C VAL A 46 17.74 -13.72 -0.35
N THR A 47 17.70 -13.83 0.99
CA THR A 47 16.91 -14.85 1.69
C THR A 47 15.43 -14.63 1.47
N VAL A 48 14.94 -13.39 1.62
CA VAL A 48 13.55 -13.02 1.36
C VAL A 48 13.16 -13.32 -0.08
N SER A 49 13.99 -12.89 -1.04
CA SER A 49 13.77 -13.15 -2.47
C SER A 49 13.74 -14.65 -2.78
N THR A 50 14.66 -15.42 -2.21
CA THR A 50 14.75 -16.87 -2.40
C THR A 50 13.51 -17.57 -1.85
N CYS A 51 13.04 -17.13 -0.67
CA CYS A 51 11.82 -17.59 -0.02
C CYS A 51 10.59 -17.33 -0.88
N LEU A 52 10.34 -16.05 -1.23
CA LEU A 52 9.16 -15.63 -1.99
C LEU A 52 9.06 -16.28 -3.37
N ASN A 53 10.19 -16.56 -4.00
CA ASN A 53 10.19 -17.18 -5.30
C ASN A 53 9.96 -18.71 -5.24
N SER A 54 9.97 -19.35 -4.06
CA SER A 54 9.96 -20.82 -3.95
C SER A 54 8.57 -21.36 -4.26
N GLU A 55 8.48 -22.56 -4.84
CA GLU A 55 7.18 -23.05 -5.34
C GLU A 55 6.16 -23.25 -4.20
N VAL A 56 6.59 -23.81 -3.07
CA VAL A 56 5.74 -23.97 -1.88
C VAL A 56 5.24 -22.63 -1.36
N VAL A 57 6.12 -21.62 -1.28
CA VAL A 57 5.76 -20.29 -0.82
C VAL A 57 4.85 -19.59 -1.81
N LYS A 58 5.10 -19.67 -3.13
CA LYS A 58 4.23 -19.09 -4.16
C LYS A 58 2.81 -19.64 -4.08
N GLN A 59 2.67 -20.96 -3.91
CA GLN A 59 1.37 -21.60 -3.75
C GLN A 59 0.66 -21.09 -2.49
N HIS A 60 1.35 -21.05 -1.36
CA HIS A 60 0.78 -20.53 -0.11
C HIS A 60 0.39 -19.04 -0.23
N LEU A 61 1.25 -18.23 -0.84
CA LEU A 61 1.02 -16.80 -1.07
C LEU A 61 -0.18 -16.58 -2.00
N HIS A 62 -0.38 -17.44 -2.99
CA HIS A 62 -1.56 -17.40 -3.86
C HIS A 62 -2.84 -17.67 -3.07
N VAL A 63 -2.85 -18.69 -2.21
CA VAL A 63 -4.00 -18.98 -1.31
C VAL A 63 -4.29 -17.79 -0.40
N MET A 64 -3.27 -17.19 0.22
CA MET A 64 -3.45 -16.02 1.08
C MET A 64 -4.00 -14.81 0.34
N ARG A 65 -3.55 -14.57 -0.91
CA ARG A 65 -4.08 -13.49 -1.75
C ARG A 65 -5.54 -13.74 -2.11
N LEU A 66 -5.90 -14.97 -2.50
CA LEU A 66 -7.28 -15.34 -2.77
C LEU A 66 -8.19 -15.12 -1.56
N ALA A 67 -7.75 -15.50 -0.36
CA ALA A 67 -8.50 -15.27 0.86
C ALA A 67 -8.72 -13.77 1.13
N ARG A 68 -7.66 -12.96 1.02
CA ARG A 68 -7.73 -11.50 1.20
C ARG A 68 -8.66 -10.84 0.17
N ASP A 69 -8.58 -11.29 -1.08
CA ASP A 69 -9.39 -10.75 -2.16
C ASP A 69 -10.87 -11.17 -1.98
N ALA A 70 -11.14 -12.38 -1.46
CA ALA A 70 -12.49 -12.82 -1.08
C ALA A 70 -13.07 -11.99 0.06
N ASP A 71 -12.31 -11.73 1.13
CA ASP A 71 -12.75 -10.85 2.22
C ASP A 71 -13.08 -9.43 1.72
N SER A 72 -12.33 -8.94 0.73
CA SER A 72 -12.57 -7.62 0.13
C SER A 72 -13.87 -7.59 -0.68
N ILE A 73 -14.25 -8.70 -1.31
CA ILE A 73 -15.53 -8.84 -2.03
C ILE A 73 -16.71 -8.73 -1.05
N ASP A 74 -16.59 -9.33 0.13
CA ASP A 74 -17.64 -9.28 1.16
C ASP A 74 -17.87 -7.86 1.69
N VAL A 75 -16.80 -7.09 1.93
CA VAL A 75 -16.91 -5.68 2.34
C VAL A 75 -17.56 -4.83 1.24
N ALA A 76 -17.16 -5.03 -0.02
CA ALA A 76 -17.76 -4.30 -1.14
C ALA A 76 -19.27 -4.58 -1.24
N LYS A 77 -19.68 -5.83 -1.03
CA LYS A 77 -21.09 -6.22 -0.98
C LYS A 77 -21.84 -5.55 0.17
N GLN A 78 -21.25 -5.53 1.38
CA GLN A 78 -21.83 -4.83 2.53
C GLN A 78 -22.03 -3.33 2.25
N ILE A 79 -21.07 -2.68 1.59
CA ILE A 79 -21.19 -1.27 1.22
C ILE A 79 -22.34 -1.07 0.23
N GLN A 80 -22.48 -1.94 -0.78
CA GLN A 80 -23.60 -1.88 -1.73
C GLN A 80 -24.95 -2.10 -1.06
N GLU A 81 -25.03 -3.00 -0.09
CA GLU A 81 -26.26 -3.25 0.70
C GLU A 81 -26.61 -2.07 1.62
N LEU A 82 -25.61 -1.35 2.14
CA LEU A 82 -25.81 -0.17 2.99
C LEU A 82 -26.10 1.10 2.19
N ALA A 83 -25.67 1.19 0.93
CA ALA A 83 -25.80 2.40 0.12
C ALA A 83 -27.25 2.91 -0.01
N PRO A 84 -28.27 2.07 -0.29
CA PRO A 84 -29.66 2.52 -0.33
C PRO A 84 -30.14 3.08 1.02
N LYS A 85 -29.75 2.44 2.14
CA LYS A 85 -30.09 2.90 3.49
C LYS A 85 -29.44 4.24 3.82
N ALA A 86 -28.20 4.44 3.37
CA ALA A 86 -27.50 5.71 3.54
C ALA A 86 -28.13 6.85 2.73
N ILE A 87 -28.66 6.55 1.52
CA ILE A 87 -29.40 7.54 0.72
C ILE A 87 -30.72 7.92 1.42
N ALA A 88 -31.52 6.95 1.86
CA ALA A 88 -32.75 7.22 2.59
C ALA A 88 -32.51 8.01 3.89
N LEU A 89 -31.41 7.73 4.60
CA LEU A 89 -31.02 8.51 5.77
C LEU A 89 -30.73 9.98 5.42
N LEU A 90 -30.05 10.23 4.30
CA LEU A 90 -29.77 11.59 3.83
C LEU A 90 -31.07 12.32 3.45
N GLU A 91 -32.02 11.65 2.82
CA GLU A 91 -33.36 12.20 2.52
C GLU A 91 -34.08 12.62 3.81
N ASN A 92 -34.17 11.72 4.80
CA ASN A 92 -34.82 12.01 6.08
C ASN A 92 -34.15 13.17 6.85
N ILE A 93 -32.83 13.32 6.73
CA ILE A 93 -32.09 14.45 7.32
C ILE A 93 -32.42 15.75 6.58
N LEU A 94 -32.50 15.72 5.24
CA LEU A 94 -32.84 16.88 4.43
C LEU A 94 -34.27 17.36 4.68
N ASP A 95 -35.22 16.44 4.73
CA ASP A 95 -36.63 16.69 5.00
C ASP A 95 -36.88 17.07 6.46
N GLY A 96 -35.89 16.85 7.33
CA GLY A 96 -35.92 17.27 8.73
C GLY A 96 -36.70 16.34 9.66
N GLU A 97 -36.97 15.12 9.20
CA GLU A 97 -37.72 14.09 9.90
C GLU A 97 -36.92 13.47 11.05
N LEU A 98 -35.59 13.47 10.94
CA LEU A 98 -34.68 13.22 12.03
C LEU A 98 -34.32 14.58 12.62
N GLY A 99 -34.38 14.74 13.95
CA GLY A 99 -34.08 15.98 14.70
C GLY A 99 -32.63 16.48 14.58
N ALA A 100 -32.11 16.53 13.35
CA ALA A 100 -30.80 16.96 12.95
C ALA A 100 -30.71 18.48 12.95
N THR A 101 -29.57 18.97 13.40
CA THR A 101 -29.21 20.38 13.43
C THR A 101 -29.12 20.96 12.01
N THR A 102 -29.33 22.27 11.85
CA THR A 102 -29.20 22.95 10.55
C THR A 102 -27.86 22.69 9.87
N GLY A 103 -26.78 22.58 10.65
CA GLY A 103 -25.44 22.24 10.13
C GLY A 103 -25.36 20.83 9.54
N GLN A 104 -25.99 19.85 10.17
CA GLN A 104 -26.06 18.48 9.65
C GLN A 104 -26.90 18.40 8.37
N ARG A 105 -27.98 19.18 8.27
CA ARG A 105 -28.79 19.28 7.06
C ARG A 105 -28.02 19.92 5.90
N PHE A 106 -27.29 20.99 6.18
CA PHE A 106 -26.41 21.63 5.20
C PHE A 106 -25.32 20.68 4.69
N ALA A 107 -24.70 19.89 5.58
CA ALA A 107 -23.72 18.88 5.20
C ALA A 107 -24.33 17.76 4.34
N ALA A 108 -25.53 17.29 4.67
CA ALA A 108 -26.27 16.32 3.87
C ALA A 108 -26.59 16.88 2.47
N ALA A 109 -27.04 18.13 2.38
CA ALA A 109 -27.34 18.79 1.11
C ALA A 109 -26.10 18.90 0.21
N ASN A 110 -24.97 19.36 0.74
CA ASN A 110 -23.71 19.40 -0.01
C ASN A 110 -23.27 18.00 -0.45
N SER A 111 -23.44 16.99 0.42
CA SER A 111 -23.08 15.61 0.08
C SER A 111 -23.94 15.03 -1.06
N VAL A 112 -25.21 15.47 -1.21
CA VAL A 112 -26.08 15.09 -2.34
C VAL A 112 -25.67 15.86 -3.60
N LEU A 113 -25.43 17.17 -3.49
CA LEU A 113 -25.00 18.02 -4.60
C LEU A 113 -23.65 17.58 -5.19
N ASP A 114 -22.69 17.21 -4.34
CA ASP A 114 -21.39 16.69 -4.76
C ASP A 114 -21.53 15.41 -5.59
N ARG A 115 -22.43 14.50 -5.17
CA ARG A 115 -22.72 13.26 -5.90
C ARG A 115 -23.48 13.48 -7.19
N ALA A 116 -24.30 14.52 -7.26
CA ALA A 116 -24.99 14.95 -8.48
C ALA A 116 -24.06 15.68 -9.47
N GLY A 117 -22.78 15.85 -9.13
CA GLY A 117 -21.78 16.46 -10.02
C GLY A 117 -21.64 17.97 -9.88
N PHE A 118 -22.29 18.58 -8.89
CA PHE A 118 -22.14 20.01 -8.58
C PHE A 118 -20.95 20.29 -7.63
N ALA A 119 -20.07 19.31 -7.44
CA ALA A 119 -18.88 19.47 -6.62
C ALA A 119 -17.95 20.54 -7.22
N PRO A 120 -17.40 21.45 -6.41
CA PRO A 120 -16.42 22.42 -6.89
C PRO A 120 -15.15 21.72 -7.41
N PRO A 121 -14.48 22.26 -8.44
CA PRO A 121 -13.23 21.69 -8.95
C PRO A 121 -12.18 21.56 -7.84
N ARG A 122 -11.71 20.34 -7.61
CA ARG A 122 -10.61 20.10 -6.65
C ARG A 122 -9.28 20.41 -7.32
N VAL A 123 -8.58 21.44 -6.84
CA VAL A 123 -7.22 21.75 -7.29
C VAL A 123 -6.26 20.73 -6.66
N ILE A 124 -5.85 19.74 -7.45
CA ILE A 124 -4.80 18.79 -7.03
C ILE A 124 -3.46 19.49 -7.19
N LYS A 125 -2.91 20.00 -6.07
CA LYS A 125 -1.52 20.49 -6.05
C LYS A 125 -0.58 19.30 -5.91
N GLY A 126 -0.09 18.81 -7.04
CA GLY A 126 1.03 17.86 -7.07
C GLY A 126 2.34 18.63 -7.06
N GLU A 127 3.08 18.57 -5.96
CA GLU A 127 4.47 19.04 -5.92
C GLU A 127 5.36 17.94 -6.49
N PHE A 128 5.54 17.96 -7.81
CA PHE A 128 6.46 17.05 -8.49
C PHE A 128 7.83 17.71 -8.61
N ALA A 129 8.77 17.30 -7.75
CA ALA A 129 10.18 17.66 -7.91
C ALA A 129 10.78 16.88 -9.10
N HIS A 130 10.62 17.41 -10.31
CA HIS A 130 11.38 16.95 -11.48
C HIS A 130 12.77 17.59 -11.44
N ALA A 131 13.64 17.10 -10.55
CA ALA A 131 15.04 17.47 -10.58
C ALA A 131 15.74 16.69 -11.71
N PHE A 132 16.12 17.38 -12.78
CA PHE A 132 17.16 16.89 -13.68
C PHE A 132 18.49 17.05 -12.97
N LEU A 133 18.86 16.05 -12.18
CA LEU A 133 20.19 16.01 -11.58
C LEU A 133 21.20 15.73 -12.70
N THR A 134 22.04 16.72 -12.98
CA THR A 134 23.20 16.55 -13.84
C THR A 134 24.24 15.68 -13.11
N ALA A 135 25.23 15.17 -13.83
CA ALA A 135 26.29 14.37 -13.21
C ALA A 135 27.03 15.16 -12.11
N GLU A 136 27.17 16.47 -12.27
CA GLU A 136 27.76 17.38 -11.28
C GLU A 136 26.91 17.48 -10.00
N ASP A 137 25.58 17.60 -10.14
CA ASP A 137 24.67 17.63 -8.99
C ASP A 137 24.75 16.34 -8.16
N ILE A 138 24.92 15.20 -8.82
CA ILE A 138 25.06 13.89 -8.16
C ILE A 138 26.39 13.82 -7.38
N GLU A 139 27.48 14.37 -7.93
CA GLU A 139 28.76 14.42 -7.24
C GLU A 139 28.74 15.36 -6.04
N ASP A 140 28.09 16.52 -6.16
CA ASP A 140 27.92 17.46 -5.05
C ASP A 140 27.06 16.90 -3.92
N ILE A 141 25.99 16.18 -4.25
CA ILE A 141 25.17 15.47 -3.25
C ILE A 141 26.01 14.37 -2.56
N LYS A 142 26.82 13.62 -3.30
CA LYS A 142 27.72 12.60 -2.73
C LYS A 142 28.81 13.21 -1.83
N ARG A 143 29.33 14.38 -2.20
CA ARG A 143 30.35 15.12 -1.43
C ARG A 143 29.76 15.57 -0.10
N LYS A 144 28.61 16.26 -0.14
CA LYS A 144 27.87 16.70 1.06
C LYS A 144 27.52 15.54 1.99
N ALA A 145 27.04 14.43 1.45
CA ALA A 145 26.71 13.24 2.24
C ALA A 145 27.93 12.59 2.93
N ARG A 146 29.13 12.70 2.33
CA ARG A 146 30.37 12.24 2.98
C ARG A 146 30.80 13.18 4.10
N ASP A 147 30.75 14.49 3.85
CA ASP A 147 31.15 15.49 4.84
C ASP A 147 30.23 15.47 6.07
N GLU A 148 28.91 15.31 5.87
CA GLU A 148 27.95 15.13 6.97
C GLU A 148 28.19 13.84 7.74
N ARG A 149 28.52 12.74 7.06
CA ARG A 149 28.82 11.46 7.71
C ARG A 149 30.09 11.52 8.55
N VAL A 150 31.10 12.26 8.10
CA VAL A 150 32.34 12.51 8.86
C VAL A 150 32.07 13.37 10.11
N LEU A 151 31.15 14.35 10.03
CA LEU A 151 30.76 15.17 11.17
C LEU A 151 29.96 14.40 12.24
N VAL A 152 29.13 13.43 11.82
CA VAL A 152 28.40 12.54 12.73
C VAL A 152 29.34 11.56 13.43
N GLU A 153 30.38 11.08 12.76
CA GLU A 153 31.39 10.18 13.36
C GLU A 153 32.41 10.92 14.25
N ALA A 154 32.49 12.26 14.15
CA ALA A 154 33.42 13.10 14.92
C ALA A 154 32.79 13.83 16.14
N SER A 155 31.48 13.67 16.39
CA SER A 155 30.84 14.17 17.62
C SER A 155 30.71 13.02 18.64
N PRO A 156 31.31 13.13 19.85
CA PRO A 156 31.16 12.15 20.93
C PRO A 156 29.77 12.13 21.58
#